data_AF-A0A8B3KYC0-F1
#
_entry.id   AF-A0A8B3KYC0-F1
#
_cell.length_a   1.000
_cell.length_b   1.000
_cell.length_c   1.000
_cell.angle_alpha   90.00
_cell.angle_beta   90.00
_cell.angle_gamma   90.00
#
_symmetry.space_group_name_H-M   'P 1'
#
loop_
_entity.id
_entity.type
_entity.pdbx_description
1 polymer ?
#
loop_
_entity_poly.entity_id
_entity_poly.type
_entity_poly.pdbx_seq_one_letter_code
_entity_poly.pdbx_strand_id
1 'polypeptide(L)' 'MFNRVMLVVVFVPLAVILIALAVANRGLVAFTLDPFHPGNPALTLNLPLFILLFLALAIGMIVGSMATWV' A
#
# COMPACT_ATOMS: atom_id res chain seq x y z
N MET A 1 0.99 2.73 -30.84
CA MET A 1 -0.35 2.41 -30.29
C MET A 1 -0.35 1.09 -29.51
N PHE A 2 0.30 0.02 -30.00
CA PHE A 2 0.39 -1.28 -29.33
C PHE A 2 0.83 -1.24 -27.86
N ASN A 3 1.88 -0.47 -27.52
CA ASN A 3 2.34 -0.34 -26.13
C ASN A 3 1.27 0.23 -25.18
N ARG A 4 0.41 1.14 -25.65
CA ARG A 4 -0.67 1.71 -24.82
C ARG A 4 -1.76 0.67 -24.56
N VAL A 5 -2.08 -0.15 -25.57
CA VAL A 5 -3.04 -1.24 -25.43
C VAL A 5 -2.52 -2.30 -24.46
N MET A 6 -1.26 -2.71 -24.58
CA MET A 6 -0.63 -3.63 -23.63
C MET A 6 -0.64 -3.11 -22.19
N LEU A 7 -0.34 -1.83 -22.00
CA LEU A 7 -0.35 -1.20 -20.68
C LEU A 7 -1.77 -1.27 -20.07
N VAL A 8 -2.80 -0.89 -20.83
CA VAL A 8 -4.19 -0.98 -20.36
C VAL A 8 -4.59 -2.42 -20.05
N VAL A 9 -4.28 -3.37 -20.92
CA VAL A 9 -4.64 -4.79 -20.76
C VAL A 9 -3.99 -5.43 -19.53
N VAL A 10 -2.80 -4.98 -19.13
CA VAL A 10 -2.12 -5.52 -17.94
C VAL A 10 -2.56 -4.78 -16.67
N PHE A 11 -2.53 -3.45 -16.69
CA PHE A 11 -2.74 -2.65 -15.48
C PHE A 11 -4.21 -2.56 -15.07
N VAL A 12 -5.16 -2.57 -16.01
CA VAL A 12 -6.59 -2.49 -15.66
C VAL A 12 -7.06 -3.74 -14.89
N PRO A 13 -6.81 -4.98 -15.36
CA PRO A 13 -7.18 -6.17 -14.58
C PRO A 13 -6.45 -6.25 -13.24
N LEU A 14 -5.16 -5.89 -13.21
CA LEU A 14 -4.40 -5.83 -11.96
C LEU A 14 -5.04 -4.85 -10.97
N ALA A 15 -5.42 -3.65 -11.42
CA ALA A 15 -6.11 -2.66 -10.60
C ALA A 15 -7.45 -3.20 -10.08
N VAL A 16 -8.24 -3.87 -10.92
CA VAL A 16 -9.52 -4.49 -10.50
C VAL A 16 -9.29 -5.51 -9.39
N ILE A 17 -8.29 -6.39 -9.52
CA ILE A 17 -7.96 -7.40 -8.49
C ILE A 17 -7.55 -6.72 -7.18
N LEU A 18 -6.66 -5.72 -7.25
CA LEU A 18 -6.20 -4.99 -6.07
C LEU A 18 -7.35 -4.25 -5.36
N ILE A 19 -8.25 -3.64 -6.13
CA ILE A 19 -9.44 -2.95 -5.59
C ILE A 19 -10.38 -3.97 -4.94
N ALA A 20 -10.68 -5.10 -5.60
CA ALA A 20 -11.55 -6.14 -5.05
C ALA A 20 -10.99 -6.70 -3.74
N LEU A 21 -9.67 -6.95 -3.68
CA LEU A 21 -8.99 -7.37 -2.45
C LEU A 21 -9.07 -6.30 -1.36
N ALA A 22 -8.87 -5.02 -1.69
CA ALA A 22 -9.00 -3.93 -0.73
C ALA A 22 -10.42 -3.80 -0.17
N VAL A 23 -11.44 -3.92 -1.04
CA VAL A 23 -12.86 -3.86 -0.63
C VAL A 23 -13.24 -5.07 0.24
N ALA A 24 -12.79 -6.27 -0.13
CA ALA A 24 -13.02 -7.48 0.67
C ALA A 24 -12.33 -7.40 2.05
N ASN A 25 -11.16 -6.77 2.11
CA ASN A 25 -10.36 -6.62 3.33
C ASN A 25 -10.43 -5.20 3.92
N ARG A 26 -11.57 -4.51 3.77
CA ARG A 26 -11.78 -3.13 4.27
C ARG A 26 -11.96 -3.00 5.78
N GLY A 27 -11.81 -4.09 6.53
CA GLY A 27 -11.94 -4.10 7.98
C GLY A 27 -10.84 -3.25 8.63
N LEU A 28 -11.16 -2.61 9.75
CA LEU A 28 -10.17 -1.90 10.56
C LEU A 28 -9.27 -2.93 11.26
N VAL A 29 -7.97 -2.76 11.13
CA VAL A 29 -6.97 -3.58 11.82
C VAL A 29 -6.10 -2.66 12.65
N ALA A 30 -5.91 -3.02 13.92
CA ALA A 30 -4.97 -2.34 14.80
C ALA A 30 -3.55 -2.67 14.37
N PHE A 31 -2.79 -1.67 13.95
CA PHE A 31 -1.38 -1.79 13.60
C PHE A 31 -0.57 -0.87 14.52
N THR A 32 0.27 -1.46 15.37
CA THR A 32 1.12 -0.73 16.32
C THR A 32 2.47 -0.43 15.68
N LEU A 33 2.79 0.86 15.57
CA LEU A 33 4.07 1.41 15.05
C LEU A 33 5.16 1.47 16.14
N ASP A 34 5.09 0.59 17.13
CA ASP A 34 6.06 0.48 18.22
C ASP A 34 6.56 -0.97 18.28
N PRO A 35 7.77 -1.25 17.77
CA PRO A 35 8.31 -2.61 17.77
C PRO A 35 8.77 -3.06 19.17
N PHE A 36 8.85 -2.15 20.14
CA PHE A 36 9.37 -2.43 21.48
C PHE A 36 8.25 -2.56 22.52
N HIS A 37 7.09 -1.93 22.28
CA HIS A 37 5.92 -2.05 23.14
C HIS A 37 4.65 -2.38 22.32
N PRO A 38 4.41 -3.67 22.04
CA PRO A 38 3.19 -4.11 21.36
C PRO A 38 1.93 -3.66 22.12
N GLY A 39 0.96 -3.09 21.40
CA GLY A 39 -0.29 -2.59 22.00
C GLY A 39 -0.21 -1.19 22.61
N ASN A 40 0.89 -0.45 22.43
CA ASN A 40 0.98 0.95 22.83
C ASN A 40 -0.12 1.79 22.14
N PRO A 41 -1.10 2.34 22.89
CA PRO A 41 -2.24 3.04 22.29
C PRO A 41 -1.84 4.36 21.63
N ALA A 42 -0.72 4.98 22.02
CA ALA A 42 -0.24 6.23 21.43
C ALA A 42 0.34 6.04 20.01
N LEU A 43 0.80 4.83 19.69
CA LEU A 43 1.41 4.48 18.41
C LEU A 43 0.62 3.42 17.64
N THR A 44 -0.64 3.18 18.01
CA THR A 44 -1.51 2.22 17.33
C THR A 44 -2.48 2.92 16.39
N LEU A 45 -2.40 2.58 15.11
CA LEU A 45 -3.31 3.05 14.07
C LEU A 45 -4.36 1.99 13.78
N ASN A 46 -5.63 2.41 13.73
CA ASN A 46 -6.73 1.54 13.33
C ASN A 46 -7.15 1.90 11.90
N LEU A 47 -6.59 1.19 10.92
CA LEU A 47 -6.82 1.43 9.50
C LEU A 47 -6.93 0.08 8.78
N PRO A 48 -7.59 0.00 7.62
CA PRO A 48 -7.50 -1.18 6.77
C PRO A 48 -6.06 -1.40 6.29
N LEU A 49 -5.59 -2.64 6.32
CA LEU A 49 -4.20 -2.99 6.01
C LEU A 49 -3.75 -2.54 4.62
N PHE A 50 -4.65 -2.54 3.63
CA PHE A 50 -4.31 -2.10 2.27
C PHE A 50 -3.86 -0.63 2.24
N ILE A 51 -4.38 0.23 3.13
CA ILE A 51 -3.95 1.63 3.22
C ILE A 51 -2.48 1.70 3.66
N LEU A 52 -2.14 0.95 4.70
CA LEU A 52 -0.77 0.87 5.22
C LEU A 52 0.20 0.34 4.16
N LEU A 53 -0.18 -0.70 3.43
CA LEU A 53 0.63 -1.29 2.35
C LEU A 53 0.89 -0.29 1.23
N PHE A 54 -0.14 0.41 0.74
CA PHE A 54 0.04 1.40 -0.34
C PHE A 54 0.83 2.62 0.13
N LEU A 55 0.64 3.06 1.37
CA LEU A 55 1.42 4.15 1.96
C LEU A 55 2.90 3.77 2.07
N ALA A 56 3.19 2.56 2.59
CA ALA A 56 4.55 2.04 2.68
C ALA A 56 5.21 1.92 1.30
N LEU A 57 4.48 1.44 0.29
CA LEU A 57 4.97 1.36 -1.08
C LEU A 57 5.24 2.75 -1.67
N ALA A 58 4.34 3.72 -1.47
CA ALA A 58 4.51 5.09 -1.94
C ALA A 58 5.72 5.77 -1.29
N ILE A 59 5.87 5.66 0.04
CA ILE A 59 7.02 6.18 0.77
C ILE A 59 8.30 5.49 0.30
N GLY A 60 8.28 4.16 0.14
CA GLY A 60 9.42 3.39 -0.36
C GLY A 60 9.86 3.81 -1.76
N MET A 61 8.92 4.08 -2.67
CA MET A 61 9.23 4.61 -4.01
C MET A 61 9.86 6.00 -3.94
N ILE A 62 9.36 6.90 -3.08
CA ILE A 62 9.95 8.23 -2.89
C ILE A 62 11.36 8.10 -2.34
N VAL A 63 11.55 7.32 -1.27
CA VAL A 63 12.87 7.11 -0.64
C VAL A 63 13.86 6.46 -1.61
N GLY A 64 13.44 5.41 -2.32
CA GLY A 64 14.27 4.75 -3.33
C GLY A 64 14.61 5.67 -4.52
N SER A 65 13.66 6.50 -4.94
CA SER A 65 13.91 7.53 -5.94
C SER A 65 14.82 8.63 -5.40
N MET A 66 14.80 9.00 -4.13
CA MET A 66 15.79 9.96 -3.62
C MET A 66 17.18 9.32 -3.55
N ALA A 67 17.27 8.10 -3.04
CA ALA A 67 18.54 7.38 -2.88
C ALA A 67 19.24 7.07 -4.23
N THR A 68 18.49 6.92 -5.32
CA THR A 68 19.07 6.66 -6.65
C THR A 68 19.68 7.93 -7.27
N TRP A 69 19.26 9.12 -6.84
CA TRP A 69 19.63 10.41 -7.45
C TRP A 69 20.58 11.24 -6.56
N VAL A 70 20.91 10.74 -5.37
CA VAL A 70 22.01 11.22 -4.51
C VAL A 70 23.27 10.43 -4.83
#